data_AF-A0A7Y8SR49-F1
#
_entry.id   AF-A0A7Y8SR49-F1
#
_cell.length_a   1.000
_cell.length_b   1.000
_cell.length_c   1.000
_cell.angle_alpha   90.00
_cell.angle_beta   90.00
_cell.angle_gamma   90.00
#
_symmetry.space_group_name_H-M   'P 1'
#
loop_
_entity.id
_entity.type
_entity.pdbx_description
1 polymer ?
#
loop_
_entity_poly.entity_id
_entity_poly.type
_entity_poly.pdbx_seq_one_letter_code
_entity_poly.pdbx_strand_id
1 'polypeptide(L)'
;MASEAREATAEMILAAAEPAAGDLHAETGAYDSHEGGGLPQLDTSTYAGQLFWLALTFVFLYLMMSRVALPRVASVLEERRERIAADLDKAEELRGESEAAVAAYEAALAEARAKAVRIANDTRARVQAEIDALKAETDAELKLKLTEAEARIEAMKESALAKVRGIAGEAMVAIVGQILGQSVDADTADRYVTAELNARG
;
A
#
# COMPACT_ATOMS: atom_id res chain seq x y z
N MET A 1 -3.32 -59.31 23.62
CA MET A 1 -4.27 -59.32 22.48
C MET A 1 -3.64 -59.41 21.09
N ALA A 2 -2.35 -59.79 20.95
CA ALA A 2 -1.76 -60.13 19.64
C ALA A 2 -1.28 -61.61 19.57
N SER A 3 -1.51 -62.40 20.62
CA SER A 3 -1.17 -63.82 20.67
C SER A 3 -2.37 -64.72 20.36
N GLU A 4 -3.57 -64.35 20.80
CA GLU A 4 -4.80 -65.15 20.60
C GLU A 4 -5.29 -65.15 19.15
N ALA A 5 -4.97 -64.11 18.37
CA ALA A 5 -5.35 -64.04 16.95
C ALA A 5 -4.50 -64.95 16.04
N ARG A 6 -3.37 -65.47 16.53
CA ARG A 6 -2.51 -66.39 15.75
C ARG A 6 -2.87 -67.87 15.94
N GLU A 7 -3.48 -68.25 17.06
CA GLU A 7 -3.97 -69.62 17.26
C GLU A 7 -5.27 -69.89 16.50
N ALA A 8 -6.20 -68.93 16.44
CA ALA A 8 -7.43 -69.07 15.65
C ALA A 8 -7.19 -69.23 14.14
N THR A 9 -6.07 -68.69 13.64
CA THR A 9 -5.71 -68.79 12.21
C THR A 9 -5.07 -70.16 11.87
N ALA A 10 -4.58 -70.90 12.87
CA ALA A 10 -3.99 -72.23 12.66
C ALA A 10 -5.04 -73.36 12.68
N GLU A 11 -6.07 -73.27 13.53
CA GLU A 11 -7.15 -74.27 13.55
C GLU A 11 -8.08 -74.20 12.33
N MET A 12 -8.31 -73.00 11.76
CA MET A 12 -9.20 -72.85 10.60
C MET A 12 -8.58 -73.41 9.29
N ILE A 13 -7.26 -73.59 9.24
CA ILE A 13 -6.57 -74.14 8.06
C ILE A 13 -6.47 -75.68 8.13
N LEU A 14 -6.64 -76.30 9.31
CA LEU A 14 -6.48 -77.75 9.48
C LEU A 14 -7.80 -78.56 9.37
N ALA A 15 -8.97 -77.91 9.35
CA ALA A 15 -10.28 -78.57 9.36
C ALA A 15 -10.86 -78.94 7.97
N ALA A 16 -10.08 -78.89 6.87
CA ALA A 16 -10.59 -79.17 5.52
C ALA A 16 -9.92 -80.36 4.81
N ALA A 17 -9.16 -81.19 5.53
CA ALA A 17 -8.47 -82.35 4.97
C ALA A 17 -8.99 -83.66 5.59
N GLU A 18 -10.15 -84.10 5.13
CA GLU A 18 -10.59 -85.49 5.31
C GLU A 18 -11.05 -86.00 3.93
N PRO A 19 -10.25 -86.82 3.22
CA PRO A 19 -10.75 -87.54 2.07
C PRO A 19 -11.57 -88.74 2.57
N ALA A 20 -12.88 -88.64 2.39
CA ALA A 20 -13.79 -89.77 2.50
C ALA A 20 -13.29 -90.93 1.63
N ALA A 21 -12.94 -92.04 2.27
CA ALA A 21 -12.77 -93.32 1.60
C ALA A 21 -14.16 -93.78 1.12
N GLY A 22 -14.43 -93.60 -0.17
CA GLY A 22 -15.67 -94.04 -0.82
C GLY A 22 -15.40 -94.36 -2.29
N ASP A 23 -15.40 -95.67 -2.56
CA ASP A 23 -15.49 -96.35 -3.85
C ASP A 23 -14.61 -95.88 -5.02
N LEU A 24 -13.56 -96.68 -5.23
CA LEU A 24 -12.81 -96.80 -6.47
C LEU A 24 -13.74 -97.22 -7.62
N HIS A 25 -14.23 -96.25 -8.39
CA HIS A 25 -14.74 -96.52 -9.74
C HIS A 25 -13.57 -96.83 -10.68
N ALA A 26 -13.13 -98.10 -10.64
CA ALA A 26 -12.42 -98.72 -11.74
C ALA A 26 -13.45 -99.14 -12.80
N GLU A 27 -13.86 -98.20 -13.66
CA GLU A 27 -14.40 -98.57 -14.96
C GLU A 27 -13.26 -98.68 -15.96
N THR A 28 -12.87 -99.91 -16.25
CA THR A 28 -12.20 -100.28 -17.49
C THR A 28 -13.18 -100.11 -18.64
N GLY A 29 -13.38 -98.86 -19.08
CA GLY A 29 -13.90 -98.57 -20.40
C GLY A 29 -12.79 -98.84 -21.41
N ALA A 30 -12.96 -99.89 -22.22
CA ALA A 30 -12.10 -100.13 -23.38
C ALA A 30 -12.25 -98.95 -24.35
N TYR A 31 -11.21 -98.12 -24.44
CA TYR A 31 -11.08 -97.14 -25.51
C TYR A 31 -10.65 -97.89 -26.76
N ASP A 32 -11.60 -98.07 -27.66
CA ASP A 32 -11.36 -98.61 -28.99
C ASP A 32 -10.30 -97.76 -29.68
N SER A 33 -9.27 -98.42 -30.19
CA SER A 33 -8.16 -97.82 -30.91
C SER A 33 -8.64 -97.33 -32.27
N HIS A 34 -9.11 -96.08 -32.33
CA HIS A 34 -9.09 -95.30 -33.56
C HIS A 34 -7.72 -94.64 -33.71
N GLU A 35 -6.93 -95.21 -34.62
CA GLU A 35 -5.70 -94.61 -35.14
C GLU A 35 -5.96 -93.19 -35.67
N GLY A 36 -5.18 -92.19 -35.21
CA GLY A 36 -5.23 -90.86 -35.83
C GLY A 36 -4.79 -89.63 -35.03
N GLY A 37 -3.77 -89.73 -34.15
CA GLY A 37 -2.82 -88.63 -33.86
C GLY A 37 -3.30 -87.38 -33.08
N GLY A 38 -2.93 -87.30 -31.80
CA GLY A 38 -2.83 -86.04 -31.06
C GLY A 38 -3.02 -86.18 -29.55
N LEU A 39 -2.31 -85.40 -28.73
CA LEU A 39 -2.62 -85.24 -27.31
C LEU A 39 -4.11 -84.83 -27.19
N PRO A 40 -4.95 -85.45 -26.32
CA PRO A 40 -6.38 -85.14 -26.25
C PRO A 40 -6.70 -83.68 -25.85
N GLN A 41 -5.71 -82.93 -25.37
CA GLN A 41 -5.80 -81.48 -25.11
C GLN A 41 -5.66 -80.61 -26.38
N LEU A 42 -5.21 -81.20 -27.48
CA LEU A 42 -4.99 -80.55 -28.78
C LEU A 42 -6.01 -81.01 -29.84
N ASP A 43 -7.17 -81.49 -29.41
CA ASP A 43 -8.27 -81.83 -30.31
C ASP A 43 -8.92 -80.55 -30.87
N THR A 44 -8.56 -80.24 -32.11
CA THR A 44 -9.01 -79.04 -32.84
C THR A 44 -10.51 -78.98 -33.10
N SER A 45 -11.25 -80.09 -32.92
CA SER A 45 -12.70 -80.13 -33.12
C SER A 45 -13.47 -79.27 -32.11
N THR A 46 -12.95 -79.11 -30.90
CA THR A 46 -13.61 -78.32 -29.82
C THR A 46 -13.23 -76.84 -29.88
N TYR A 47 -12.14 -76.50 -30.57
CA TYR A 47 -11.63 -75.12 -30.64
C TYR A 47 -12.61 -74.16 -31.32
N ALA A 48 -13.37 -74.61 -32.32
CA ALA A 48 -14.34 -73.76 -33.00
C ALA A 48 -15.43 -73.23 -32.05
N GLY A 49 -15.96 -74.08 -31.16
CA GLY A 49 -16.97 -73.68 -30.17
C GLY A 49 -16.40 -72.74 -29.10
N GLN A 50 -15.18 -73.01 -28.63
CA GLN A 50 -14.50 -72.17 -27.65
C GLN A 50 -14.14 -70.79 -28.24
N LEU A 51 -13.66 -70.74 -29.49
CA LEU A 51 -13.39 -69.49 -30.19
C LEU A 51 -14.68 -68.71 -30.49
N PHE A 52 -15.78 -69.37 -30.80
CA PHE A 52 -17.09 -68.72 -30.97
C PHE A 52 -17.56 -68.04 -29.68
N TRP A 53 -17.57 -68.75 -28.56
CA TRP A 53 -17.97 -68.19 -27.26
C TRP A 53 -16.99 -67.12 -26.76
N LEU A 54 -15.69 -67.32 -26.98
CA LEU A 54 -14.68 -66.29 -26.69
C LEU A 54 -14.96 -65.02 -27.50
N ALA A 55 -15.18 -65.14 -28.81
CA ALA A 55 -15.48 -64.00 -29.65
C ALA A 55 -16.79 -63.32 -29.22
N LEU A 56 -17.85 -64.08 -28.91
CA LEU A 56 -19.13 -63.54 -28.48
C LEU A 56 -19.01 -62.76 -27.16
N THR A 57 -18.38 -63.35 -26.14
CA THR A 57 -18.17 -62.69 -24.84
C THR A 57 -17.21 -61.52 -24.94
N PHE A 58 -16.16 -61.62 -25.76
CA PHE A 58 -15.22 -60.53 -26.01
C PHE A 58 -15.88 -59.36 -26.74
N VAL A 59 -16.70 -59.61 -27.76
CA VAL A 59 -17.46 -58.55 -28.45
C VAL A 59 -18.46 -57.91 -27.49
N PHE A 60 -19.17 -58.69 -26.68
CA PHE A 60 -20.06 -58.14 -25.66
C PHE A 60 -19.30 -57.25 -24.66
N LEU A 61 -18.17 -57.71 -24.13
CA LEU A 61 -17.31 -56.93 -23.23
C LEU A 61 -16.78 -55.67 -23.91
N TYR A 62 -16.34 -55.77 -25.17
CA TYR A 62 -15.85 -54.65 -25.97
C TYR A 62 -16.93 -53.59 -26.15
N LEU A 63 -18.16 -53.98 -26.50
CA LEU A 63 -19.28 -53.06 -26.63
C LEU A 63 -19.63 -52.41 -25.29
N MET A 64 -19.62 -53.17 -24.19
CA MET A 64 -19.85 -52.63 -22.85
C MET A 64 -18.77 -51.61 -22.46
N MET A 65 -17.50 -51.92 -22.71
CA MET A 65 -16.36 -51.04 -22.41
C MET A 65 -16.40 -49.77 -23.28
N SER A 66 -16.65 -49.93 -24.58
CA SER A 66 -16.77 -48.83 -25.54
C SER A 66 -17.91 -47.88 -25.17
N ARG A 67 -19.06 -48.43 -24.75
CA ARG A 67 -20.27 -47.64 -24.50
C ARG A 67 -20.36 -47.05 -23.09
N VAL A 68 -19.66 -47.62 -22.11
CA VAL A 68 -19.76 -47.22 -20.69
C VAL A 68 -18.43 -46.70 -20.14
N ALA A 69 -17.34 -47.44 -20.27
CA ALA A 69 -16.07 -47.08 -19.63
C ALA A 69 -15.36 -45.91 -20.33
N LEU A 70 -15.26 -45.94 -21.67
CA LEU A 70 -14.65 -44.85 -22.44
C LEU A 70 -15.35 -43.50 -22.21
N PRO A 71 -16.69 -43.37 -22.29
CA PRO A 71 -17.32 -42.08 -22.05
C PRO A 71 -17.16 -41.58 -20.60
N ARG A 72 -17.13 -42.48 -19.61
CA ARG A 72 -16.86 -42.12 -18.20
C ARG A 72 -15.46 -41.54 -17.99
N VAL A 73 -14.45 -42.12 -18.63
CA VAL A 73 -13.07 -41.60 -18.53
C VAL A 73 -12.93 -40.29 -19.30
N ALA A 74 -13.54 -40.20 -20.48
CA ALA A 74 -13.55 -38.97 -21.28
C ALA A 74 -14.21 -37.81 -20.52
N SER A 75 -15.34 -38.04 -19.84
CA SER A 75 -16.03 -36.99 -19.07
C SER A 75 -15.18 -36.45 -17.92
N VAL A 76 -14.48 -37.33 -17.18
CA VAL A 76 -13.59 -36.91 -16.08
C VAL A 76 -12.39 -36.13 -16.60
N LEU A 77 -11.84 -36.53 -17.75
CA LEU A 77 -10.73 -35.82 -18.35
C LEU A 77 -11.17 -34.43 -18.83
N GLU A 78 -12.36 -34.33 -19.42
CA GLU A 78 -12.91 -33.06 -19.87
C GLU A 78 -13.22 -32.12 -18.70
N GLU A 79 -13.87 -32.61 -17.65
CA GLU A 79 -14.13 -31.83 -16.42
C GLU A 79 -12.83 -31.30 -15.80
N ARG A 80 -11.76 -32.11 -15.78
CA ARG A 80 -10.45 -31.66 -15.31
C ARG A 80 -9.85 -30.59 -16.21
N ARG A 81 -9.94 -30.75 -17.53
CA ARG A 81 -9.43 -29.76 -18.49
C ARG A 81 -10.17 -28.45 -18.36
N GLU A 82 -11.49 -28.49 -18.31
CA GLU A 82 -12.35 -27.31 -18.15
C GLU A 82 -12.04 -26.60 -16.82
N ARG A 83 -11.90 -27.35 -15.73
CA ARG A 83 -11.52 -26.76 -14.44
C ARG A 83 -10.14 -26.10 -14.46
N ILE A 84 -9.14 -26.76 -15.06
CA ILE A 84 -7.79 -26.19 -15.18
C ILE A 84 -7.81 -24.93 -16.04
N ALA A 85 -8.55 -24.94 -17.16
CA ALA A 85 -8.69 -23.78 -18.02
C ALA A 85 -9.37 -22.62 -17.26
N ALA A 86 -10.47 -22.88 -16.56
CA ALA A 86 -11.17 -21.89 -15.76
C ALA A 86 -10.29 -21.33 -14.62
N ASP A 87 -9.52 -22.18 -13.94
CA ASP A 87 -8.61 -21.76 -12.88
C ASP A 87 -7.45 -20.90 -13.44
N LEU A 88 -6.94 -21.24 -14.64
CA LEU A 88 -5.89 -20.47 -15.31
C LEU A 88 -6.41 -19.10 -15.78
N ASP A 89 -7.57 -19.07 -16.44
CA ASP A 89 -8.22 -17.83 -16.86
C ASP A 89 -8.48 -16.92 -15.66
N LYS A 90 -8.95 -17.50 -14.54
CA LYS A 90 -9.17 -16.72 -13.31
C LYS A 90 -7.87 -16.22 -12.70
N ALA A 91 -6.80 -17.02 -12.74
CA ALA A 91 -5.50 -16.59 -12.28
C ALA A 91 -4.93 -15.44 -13.13
N GLU A 92 -5.12 -15.48 -14.45
CA GLU A 92 -4.71 -14.41 -15.36
C GLU A 92 -5.53 -13.13 -15.12
N GLU A 93 -6.84 -13.24 -14.94
CA GLU A 93 -7.72 -12.11 -14.59
C GLU A 93 -7.27 -11.45 -13.28
N LEU A 94 -7.10 -12.24 -12.21
CA LEU A 94 -6.67 -11.74 -10.90
C LEU A 94 -5.27 -11.13 -10.94
N ARG A 95 -4.38 -11.70 -11.75
CA ARG A 95 -3.05 -11.13 -11.98
C ARG A 95 -3.15 -9.78 -12.68
N GLY A 96 -3.96 -9.67 -13.73
CA GLY A 96 -4.20 -8.41 -14.44
C GLY A 96 -4.81 -7.34 -13.53
N GLU A 97 -5.80 -7.71 -12.72
CA GLU A 97 -6.39 -6.81 -11.72
C GLU A 97 -5.34 -6.34 -10.68
N SER A 98 -4.49 -7.25 -10.21
CA SER A 98 -3.43 -6.93 -9.25
C SER A 98 -2.38 -5.98 -9.86
N GLU A 99 -1.93 -6.25 -11.09
CA GLU A 99 -0.99 -5.39 -11.82
C GLU A 99 -1.60 -4.00 -12.06
N ALA A 100 -2.88 -3.92 -12.45
CA ALA A 100 -3.60 -2.65 -12.61
C ALA A 100 -3.76 -1.90 -11.28
N ALA A 101 -4.07 -2.59 -10.18
CA ALA A 101 -4.18 -2.01 -8.85
C ALA A 101 -2.83 -1.47 -8.35
N VAL A 102 -1.74 -2.19 -8.58
CA VAL A 102 -0.38 -1.73 -8.26
C VAL A 102 -0.03 -0.49 -9.07
N ALA A 103 -0.28 -0.49 -10.38
CA ALA A 103 -0.03 0.66 -11.24
C ALA A 103 -0.84 1.90 -10.80
N ALA A 104 -2.13 1.72 -10.46
CA ALA A 104 -2.97 2.79 -9.95
C ALA A 104 -2.49 3.32 -8.59
N TYR A 105 -2.06 2.43 -7.69
CA TYR A 105 -1.50 2.81 -6.40
C TYR A 105 -0.20 3.61 -6.54
N GLU A 106 0.73 3.16 -7.39
CA GLU A 106 1.98 3.85 -7.66
C GLU A 106 1.73 5.23 -8.30
N ALA A 107 0.79 5.32 -9.25
CA ALA A 107 0.39 6.59 -9.86
C ALA A 107 -0.20 7.55 -8.82
N ALA A 108 -1.11 7.08 -7.97
CA ALA A 108 -1.71 7.88 -6.90
C ALA A 108 -0.64 8.35 -5.89
N LEU A 109 0.33 7.51 -5.55
CA LEU A 109 1.44 7.87 -4.66
C LEU A 109 2.35 8.94 -5.29
N ALA A 110 2.67 8.80 -6.58
CA ALA A 110 3.45 9.79 -7.32
C ALA A 110 2.72 11.14 -7.40
N GLU A 111 1.42 11.13 -7.71
CA GLU A 111 0.59 12.33 -7.74
C GLU A 111 0.50 13.00 -6.36
N ALA A 112 0.28 12.23 -5.29
CA ALA A 112 0.21 12.73 -3.93
C ALA A 112 1.54 13.40 -3.51
N ARG A 113 2.68 12.78 -3.84
CA ARG A 113 4.02 13.37 -3.60
C ARG A 113 4.21 14.66 -4.39
N ALA A 114 3.85 14.68 -5.67
CA ALA A 114 3.94 15.87 -6.49
C ALA A 114 3.05 17.01 -5.98
N LYS A 115 1.83 16.69 -5.52
CA LYS A 115 0.90 17.64 -4.91
C LYS A 115 1.44 18.19 -3.59
N ALA A 116 2.01 17.34 -2.74
CA ALA A 116 2.61 17.76 -1.47
C ALA A 116 3.78 18.73 -1.70
N VAL A 117 4.69 18.42 -2.64
CA VAL A 117 5.80 19.32 -3.00
C VAL A 117 5.28 20.66 -3.53
N ARG A 118 4.26 20.63 -4.38
CA ARG A 118 3.64 21.84 -4.93
C ARG A 118 3.03 22.70 -3.83
N ILE A 119 2.25 22.11 -2.92
CA ILE A 119 1.63 22.82 -1.79
C ILE A 119 2.71 23.40 -0.87
N ALA A 120 3.78 22.66 -0.59
CA ALA A 120 4.87 23.14 0.24
C ALA A 120 5.58 24.35 -0.40
N ASN A 121 5.85 24.30 -1.70
CA ASN A 121 6.49 25.41 -2.42
C ASN A 121 5.57 26.63 -2.52
N ASP A 122 4.29 26.43 -2.84
CA ASP A 122 3.29 27.50 -2.93
C ASP A 122 3.07 28.17 -1.57
N THR A 123 2.98 27.38 -0.49
CA THR A 123 2.86 27.90 0.87
C THR A 123 4.09 28.71 1.26
N ARG A 124 5.31 28.22 0.96
CA ARG A 124 6.55 28.97 1.23
C ARG A 124 6.58 30.29 0.46
N ALA A 125 6.19 30.28 -0.81
CA ALA A 125 6.15 31.48 -1.63
C ALA A 125 5.13 32.50 -1.07
N ARG A 126 3.93 32.05 -0.71
CA ARG A 126 2.89 32.89 -0.11
C ARG A 126 3.33 33.49 1.23
N VAL A 127 3.88 32.66 2.13
CA VAL A 127 4.37 33.11 3.44
C VAL A 127 5.50 34.11 3.27
N GLN A 128 6.43 33.89 2.33
CA GLN A 128 7.50 34.83 2.07
C GLN A 128 6.96 36.17 1.56
N ALA A 129 6.00 36.15 0.63
CA ALA A 129 5.34 37.36 0.14
C ALA A 129 4.58 38.11 1.25
N GLU A 130 3.89 37.40 2.14
CA GLU A 130 3.22 37.99 3.30
C GLU A 130 4.21 38.62 4.28
N ILE A 131 5.35 37.94 4.56
CA ILE A 131 6.41 38.49 5.40
C ILE A 131 7.00 39.76 4.79
N ASP A 132 7.26 39.76 3.48
CA ASP A 132 7.86 40.91 2.80
C ASP A 132 6.88 42.10 2.76
N ALA A 133 5.59 41.84 2.55
CA ALA A 133 4.54 42.86 2.65
C ALA A 133 4.44 43.45 4.05
N LEU A 134 4.38 42.60 5.08
CA LEU A 134 4.30 43.04 6.48
C LEU A 134 5.54 43.85 6.90
N LYS A 135 6.73 43.43 6.46
CA LYS A 135 7.97 44.18 6.70
C LYS A 135 7.90 45.56 6.05
N ALA A 136 7.49 45.64 4.78
CA ALA A 136 7.39 46.92 4.08
C ALA A 136 6.38 47.88 4.75
N GLU A 137 5.24 47.36 5.20
CA GLU A 137 4.24 48.12 5.96
C GLU A 137 4.81 48.60 7.31
N THR A 138 5.44 47.70 8.05
CA THR A 138 6.05 48.00 9.35
C THR A 138 7.15 49.05 9.20
N ASP A 139 8.03 48.92 8.21
CA ASP A 139 9.10 49.88 7.94
C ASP A 139 8.54 51.26 7.57
N ALA A 140 7.44 51.32 6.81
CA ALA A 140 6.75 52.56 6.50
C ALA A 140 6.16 53.22 7.76
N GLU A 141 5.50 52.45 8.63
CA GLU A 141 4.99 52.96 9.91
C GLU A 141 6.11 53.45 10.83
N LEU A 142 7.21 52.70 10.93
CA LEU A 142 8.36 53.08 11.75
C LEU A 142 8.95 54.39 11.26
N LYS A 143 9.07 54.56 9.94
CA LYS A 143 9.58 55.81 9.34
C LYS A 143 8.68 57.00 9.68
N LEU A 144 7.36 56.84 9.60
CA LEU A 144 6.41 57.89 10.00
C LEU A 144 6.54 58.24 11.48
N LYS A 145 6.56 57.24 12.37
CA LYS A 145 6.73 57.44 13.81
C LYS A 145 8.05 58.12 14.14
N LEU A 146 9.12 57.80 13.41
CA LEU A 146 10.43 58.42 13.57
C LEU A 146 10.37 59.90 13.18
N THR A 147 9.82 60.23 12.00
CA THR A 147 9.67 61.62 11.55
C THR A 147 8.79 62.44 12.52
N GLU A 148 7.70 61.87 13.03
CA GLU A 148 6.88 62.53 14.05
C GLU A 148 7.64 62.75 15.36
N ALA A 149 8.43 61.76 15.80
CA ALA A 149 9.25 61.89 17.00
C ALA A 149 10.33 62.96 16.84
N GLU A 150 11.00 63.00 15.69
CA GLU A 150 11.98 64.04 15.33
C GLU A 150 11.34 65.44 15.34
N ALA A 151 10.16 65.59 14.74
CA ALA A 151 9.42 66.86 14.76
C ALA A 151 9.02 67.30 16.18
N ARG A 152 8.57 66.34 17.03
CA ARG A 152 8.27 66.62 18.44
C ARG A 152 9.52 67.03 19.22
N ILE A 153 10.65 66.38 18.98
CA ILE A 153 11.93 66.71 19.63
C ILE A 153 12.36 68.12 19.25
N GLU A 154 12.29 68.49 17.97
CA GLU A 154 12.68 69.83 17.54
C GLU A 154 11.74 70.90 18.12
N ALA A 155 10.43 70.67 18.12
CA ALA A 155 9.47 71.57 18.76
C ALA A 155 9.70 71.73 20.27
N MET A 156 10.02 70.63 20.98
CA MET A 156 10.37 70.70 22.41
C MET A 156 11.67 71.47 22.64
N LYS A 157 12.67 71.29 21.78
CA LYS A 157 13.94 72.00 21.84
C LYS A 157 13.74 73.50 21.60
N GLU A 158 12.99 73.89 20.57
CA GLU A 158 12.63 75.28 20.30
C GLU A 158 11.88 75.90 21.49
N SER A 159 10.89 75.20 22.04
CA SER A 159 10.14 75.67 23.21
C SER A 159 11.04 75.83 24.45
N ALA A 160 11.95 74.89 24.69
CA ALA A 160 12.90 74.98 25.80
C ALA A 160 13.86 76.17 25.63
N LEU A 161 14.40 76.37 24.43
CA LEU A 161 15.26 77.51 24.11
C LEU A 161 14.52 78.84 24.27
N ALA A 162 13.25 78.92 23.83
CA ALA A 162 12.42 80.11 24.03
C ALA A 162 12.18 80.41 25.52
N LYS A 163 11.91 79.39 26.34
CA LYS A 163 11.78 79.56 27.80
C LYS A 163 13.07 80.04 28.45
N VAL A 164 14.23 79.51 28.02
CA VAL A 164 15.54 79.96 28.52
C VAL A 164 15.81 81.43 28.14
N ARG A 165 15.51 81.83 26.89
CA ARG A 165 15.60 83.23 26.45
C ARG A 165 14.73 84.16 27.30
N GLY A 166 13.48 83.78 27.54
CA GLY A 166 12.55 84.54 28.40
C GLY A 166 13.07 84.72 29.82
N ILE A 167 13.48 83.64 30.49
CA ILE A 167 14.04 83.70 31.86
C ILE A 167 15.32 84.55 31.90
N ALA A 168 16.20 84.42 30.90
CA ALA A 168 17.43 85.21 30.82
C ALA A 168 17.14 86.70 30.58
N GLY A 169 16.15 87.04 29.75
CA GLY A 169 15.69 88.41 29.53
C GLY A 169 15.10 89.03 30.80
N GLU A 170 14.21 88.32 31.50
CA GLU A 170 13.65 88.74 32.80
C GLU A 170 14.76 88.97 33.83
N ALA A 171 15.71 88.04 33.94
CA ALA A 171 16.85 88.18 34.84
C ALA A 171 17.74 89.38 34.49
N MET A 172 17.99 89.63 33.20
CA MET A 172 18.79 90.78 32.75
C MET A 172 18.10 92.11 33.08
N VAL A 173 16.80 92.23 32.85
CA VAL A 173 16.01 93.43 33.20
C VAL A 173 16.06 93.67 34.72
N ALA A 174 15.89 92.61 35.52
CA ALA A 174 15.95 92.71 36.98
C ALA A 174 17.33 93.16 37.49
N ILE A 175 18.41 92.56 36.98
CA ILE A 175 19.79 92.91 37.38
C ILE A 175 20.13 94.35 36.98
N VAL A 176 19.81 94.75 35.74
CA VAL A 176 20.09 96.11 35.25
C VAL A 176 19.29 97.15 36.03
N GLY A 177 18.00 96.89 36.30
CA GLY A 177 17.17 97.78 37.11
C GLY A 177 17.72 97.98 38.53
N GLN A 178 18.27 96.93 39.14
CA GLN A 178 18.82 97.00 40.49
C GLN A 178 20.20 97.69 40.56
N ILE A 179 21.03 97.59 39.52
CA ILE A 179 22.39 98.17 39.51
C ILE A 179 22.39 99.61 38.98
N LEU A 180 21.68 99.88 37.88
CA LEU A 180 21.75 101.14 37.14
C LEU A 180 20.61 102.12 37.51
N GLY A 181 19.58 101.67 38.23
CA GLY A 181 18.45 102.51 38.65
C GLY A 181 17.59 103.04 37.49
N GLN A 182 17.82 102.57 36.25
CA GLN A 182 17.05 102.87 35.06
C GLN A 182 16.40 101.59 34.51
N SER A 183 15.19 101.69 33.97
CA SER A 183 14.52 100.59 33.29
C SER A 183 15.10 100.41 31.89
N VAL A 184 15.60 99.21 31.57
CA VAL A 184 15.86 98.81 30.19
C VAL A 184 14.57 98.28 29.59
N ASP A 185 14.29 98.70 28.36
CA ASP A 185 13.13 98.23 27.60
C ASP A 185 13.26 96.73 27.30
N ALA A 186 12.14 96.00 27.43
CA ALA A 186 12.11 94.55 27.34
C ALA A 186 12.57 94.04 25.96
N ASP A 187 12.27 94.77 24.88
CA ASP A 187 12.70 94.43 23.51
C ASP A 187 14.23 94.57 23.35
N THR A 188 14.80 95.58 24.01
CA THR A 188 16.25 95.78 24.01
C THR A 188 16.99 94.68 24.77
N ALA A 189 16.47 94.28 25.95
CA ALA A 189 17.06 93.17 26.72
C ALA A 189 16.99 91.84 25.96
N ASP A 190 15.86 91.55 25.32
CA ASP A 190 15.65 90.32 24.53
C ASP A 190 16.62 90.23 23.33
N ARG A 191 16.86 91.34 22.62
CA ARG A 191 17.85 91.37 21.52
C ARG A 191 19.27 91.05 22.00
N TYR A 192 19.71 91.62 23.12
CA TYR A 192 21.07 91.37 23.64
C TYR A 192 21.24 89.92 24.12
N VAL A 193 20.24 89.38 24.82
CA VAL A 193 20.23 87.96 25.25
C VAL A 193 20.23 87.01 24.06
N THR A 194 19.42 87.31 23.04
CA THR A 194 19.36 86.50 21.81
C THR A 194 20.67 86.55 21.02
N ALA A 195 21.33 87.71 20.93
CA ALA A 195 22.62 87.85 20.27
C ALA A 195 23.73 87.03 20.96
N GLU A 196 23.79 87.03 22.29
CA GLU A 196 24.80 86.25 23.04
C GLU A 196 24.50 84.75 23.05
N LEU A 197 23.24 84.33 23.13
CA LEU A 197 22.89 82.92 23.05
C LEU A 197 23.22 82.31 21.69
N ASN A 198 23.03 83.07 20.60
CA ASN A 198 23.39 82.62 19.25
C ASN A 198 24.92 82.69 18.98
N ALA A 199 25.69 83.43 19.76
CA ALA A 199 27.15 83.50 19.65
C ALA A 199 27.86 82.36 20.40
N ARG A 200 27.19 81.74 21.38
CA ARG A 200 27.75 80.67 22.24
C ARG A 200 27.23 79.26 21.94
N GLY A 201 26.10 79.13 21.25
CA GLY A 201 25.55 77.85 20.77
C GLY A 201 25.98 77.55 19.35
#